data_AF-A0A0R3M3D1-F1
#
_entry.id   AF-A0A0R3M3D1-F1
#
_cell.length_a   1.000
_cell.length_b   1.000
_cell.length_c   1.000
_cell.angle_alpha   90.00
_cell.angle_beta   90.00
_cell.angle_gamma   90.00
#
_symmetry.space_group_name_H-M   'P 1'
#
loop_
_entity.id
_entity.type
_entity.pdbx_description
1 polymer ?
#
loop_
_entity_poly.entity_id
_entity_poly.type
_entity_poly.pdbx_seq_one_letter_code
_entity_poly.pdbx_strand_id
1 'polypeptide(L)'
;MTDLVDDDLDTEILKARMLGISNRAIARRYRITAREVDLALERALPQIDNLTRVAAIKVELARLDQLIQPFFLKAMQGDSVAANILIRLSERRSELLGLNSPLRIDATLVETYDDPSSVDEMEAAIARLVGKPAQPN
;
A
#
# COMPACT_ATOMS: atom_id res chain seq x y z
N MET A 1 29.34 -1.76 -13.76
CA MET A 1 29.09 -3.08 -14.38
C MET A 1 28.26 -3.99 -13.47
N THR A 2 27.98 -3.59 -12.23
CA THR A 2 27.21 -4.35 -11.22
C THR A 2 25.70 -4.16 -11.36
N ASP A 3 25.24 -2.95 -11.69
CA ASP A 3 23.80 -2.61 -11.74
C ASP A 3 22.99 -3.40 -12.80
N LEU A 4 23.60 -3.76 -13.94
CA LEU A 4 22.92 -4.50 -15.01
C LEU A 4 22.66 -5.97 -14.65
N VAL A 5 23.43 -6.55 -13.74
CA VAL A 5 23.26 -7.96 -13.31
C VAL A 5 22.18 -8.08 -12.24
N ASP A 6 22.02 -7.03 -11.42
CA ASP A 6 21.01 -6.98 -10.36
C ASP A 6 19.59 -6.80 -10.95
N ASP A 7 19.43 -6.01 -12.02
CA ASP A 7 18.13 -5.82 -12.71
C ASP A 7 17.58 -7.13 -13.32
N ASP A 8 18.46 -7.98 -13.87
CA ASP A 8 18.08 -9.28 -14.43
C ASP A 8 17.63 -10.25 -13.32
N LEU A 9 18.33 -10.25 -12.18
CA LEU A 9 17.98 -11.09 -11.03
C LEU A 9 16.64 -10.64 -10.39
N ASP A 10 16.46 -9.35 -10.19
CA ASP A 10 15.24 -8.77 -9.63
C ASP A 10 14.02 -9.10 -10.50
N THR A 11 14.20 -9.04 -11.83
CA THR A 11 13.18 -9.44 -12.81
C THR A 11 12.82 -10.93 -12.71
N GLU A 12 13.81 -11.82 -12.57
CA GLU A 12 13.57 -13.26 -12.42
C GLU A 12 12.92 -13.61 -11.08
N ILE A 13 13.27 -12.89 -10.01
CA ILE A 13 12.61 -12.99 -8.70
C ILE A 13 11.15 -12.55 -8.81
N LEU A 14 10.86 -11.42 -9.47
CA LEU A 14 9.52 -10.93 -9.71
C LEU A 14 8.68 -11.94 -10.50
N LYS A 15 9.21 -12.47 -11.62
CA LYS A 15 8.52 -13.50 -12.43
C LYS A 15 8.20 -14.74 -11.58
N ALA A 16 9.15 -15.22 -10.78
CA ALA A 16 8.91 -16.36 -9.89
C ALA A 16 7.79 -16.08 -8.88
N ARG A 17 7.70 -14.85 -8.35
CA ARG A 17 6.58 -14.47 -7.48
C ARG A 17 5.25 -14.39 -8.21
N MET A 18 5.22 -13.85 -9.42
CA MET A 18 4.01 -13.81 -10.24
C MET A 18 3.47 -15.21 -10.57
N LEU A 19 4.37 -16.21 -10.67
CA LEU A 19 4.02 -17.63 -10.82
C LEU A 19 3.58 -18.31 -9.50
N GLY A 20 3.47 -17.57 -8.40
CA GLY A 20 3.00 -18.07 -7.11
C GLY A 20 4.07 -18.77 -6.25
N ILE A 21 5.34 -18.76 -6.65
CA ILE A 21 6.42 -19.38 -5.88
C ILE A 21 6.68 -18.56 -4.60
N SER A 22 6.85 -19.19 -3.44
CA SER A 22 7.07 -18.47 -2.18
C SER A 22 8.47 -17.84 -2.06
N ASN A 23 8.61 -16.75 -1.29
CA ASN A 23 9.89 -16.07 -1.07
C ASN A 23 10.96 -17.03 -0.53
N ARG A 24 10.57 -17.95 0.38
CA ARG A 24 11.47 -18.98 0.91
C ARG A 24 11.97 -19.96 -0.16
N ALA A 25 11.11 -20.34 -1.11
CA ALA A 25 11.50 -21.23 -2.20
C ALA A 25 12.43 -20.52 -3.20
N ILE A 26 12.18 -19.24 -3.48
CA ILE A 26 13.03 -18.39 -4.33
C ILE A 26 14.40 -18.17 -3.67
N ALA A 27 14.42 -17.83 -2.38
CA ALA A 27 15.64 -17.69 -1.58
C ALA A 27 16.52 -18.94 -1.68
N ARG A 28 15.94 -20.14 -1.50
CA ARG A 28 16.67 -21.41 -1.68
C ARG A 28 17.16 -21.63 -3.12
N ARG A 29 16.35 -21.30 -4.12
CA ARG A 29 16.68 -21.47 -5.54
C ARG A 29 17.87 -20.62 -5.96
N TYR A 30 17.89 -19.35 -5.56
CA TYR A 30 18.93 -18.39 -5.92
C TYR A 30 20.04 -18.26 -4.88
N ARG A 31 19.98 -19.03 -3.78
CA ARG A 31 20.94 -19.04 -2.66
C ARG A 31 21.11 -17.66 -2.01
N ILE A 32 20.02 -16.91 -1.93
CA ILE A 32 19.94 -15.61 -1.25
C ILE A 32 19.03 -15.73 -0.03
N THR A 33 19.08 -14.76 0.86
CA THR A 33 18.22 -14.66 2.03
C THR A 33 16.80 -14.23 1.65
N ALA A 34 15.82 -14.50 2.52
CA ALA A 34 14.45 -14.01 2.32
C ALA A 34 14.40 -12.48 2.28
N ARG A 35 15.26 -11.80 3.06
CA ARG A 35 15.38 -10.34 3.05
C ARG A 35 15.87 -9.80 1.70
N GLU A 36 16.83 -10.47 1.07
CA GLU A 36 17.30 -10.08 -0.26
C GLU A 36 16.22 -10.29 -1.34
N VAL A 37 15.38 -11.33 -1.19
CA VAL A 37 14.19 -11.51 -2.05
C VAL A 37 13.21 -10.35 -1.85
N ASP A 38 12.93 -9.95 -0.61
CA ASP A 38 12.01 -8.85 -0.32
C ASP A 38 12.52 -7.52 -0.91
N LEU A 39 13.82 -7.23 -0.77
CA LEU A 39 14.46 -6.04 -1.35
C LEU A 39 14.45 -6.06 -2.88
N ALA A 40 14.68 -7.23 -3.50
CA ALA A 40 14.58 -7.41 -4.95
C ALA A 40 13.16 -7.12 -5.45
N LEU A 41 12.14 -7.58 -4.72
CA LEU A 41 10.74 -7.30 -5.06
C LEU A 41 10.41 -5.82 -4.88
N GLU A 42 10.94 -5.17 -3.85
CA GLU A 42 10.74 -3.74 -3.60
C GLU A 42 11.34 -2.86 -4.70
N ARG A 43 12.50 -3.25 -5.25
CA ARG A 43 13.11 -2.57 -6.40
C ARG A 43 12.37 -2.86 -7.71
N ALA A 44 11.94 -4.11 -7.92
CA ALA A 44 11.29 -4.54 -9.16
C ALA A 44 9.83 -4.07 -9.27
N LEU A 45 9.12 -3.92 -8.16
CA LEU A 45 7.73 -3.49 -8.13
C LEU A 45 7.63 -1.95 -8.13
N PRO A 46 6.61 -1.38 -8.79
CA PRO A 46 6.36 0.05 -8.70
C PRO A 46 6.02 0.42 -7.26
N GLN A 47 6.70 1.43 -6.74
CA GLN A 47 6.43 2.00 -5.43
C GLN A 47 5.05 2.68 -5.44
N ILE A 48 4.16 2.26 -4.53
CA ILE A 48 2.82 2.85 -4.43
C ILE A 48 2.87 4.06 -3.48
N ASP A 49 3.31 5.19 -4.01
CA ASP A 49 3.28 6.48 -3.33
C ASP A 49 2.02 7.29 -3.67
N ASN A 50 1.90 8.51 -3.14
CA ASN A 50 0.75 9.36 -3.44
C ASN A 50 0.69 9.77 -4.92
N LEU A 51 1.84 10.04 -5.56
CA LEU A 51 1.90 10.46 -6.96
C LEU A 51 1.44 9.32 -7.90
N THR A 52 1.95 8.11 -7.68
CA THR A 52 1.60 6.91 -8.45
C THR A 52 0.14 6.54 -8.25
N ARG A 53 -0.36 6.68 -7.01
CA ARG A 53 -1.79 6.50 -6.70
C ARG A 53 -2.66 7.51 -7.46
N VAL A 54 -2.32 8.80 -7.42
CA VAL A 54 -3.06 9.86 -8.13
C VAL A 54 -2.99 9.63 -9.64
N ALA A 55 -1.85 9.23 -10.19
CA ALA A 55 -1.71 8.89 -11.60
C ALA A 55 -2.61 7.72 -11.99
N ALA A 56 -2.65 6.65 -11.19
CA ALA A 56 -3.55 5.52 -11.39
C ALA A 56 -5.03 5.93 -11.34
N ILE A 57 -5.41 6.78 -10.36
CA ILE A 57 -6.77 7.32 -10.26
C ILE A 57 -7.14 8.12 -11.50
N LYS A 58 -6.26 8.98 -12.02
CA LYS A 58 -6.52 9.77 -13.23
C LYS A 58 -6.78 8.88 -14.46
N VAL A 59 -5.96 7.84 -14.65
CA VAL A 59 -6.14 6.88 -15.75
C VAL A 59 -7.48 6.15 -15.60
N GLU A 60 -7.82 5.74 -14.39
CA GLU A 60 -9.07 5.02 -14.13
C GLU A 60 -10.30 5.91 -14.35
N LEU A 61 -10.27 7.17 -13.90
CA LEU A 61 -11.34 8.14 -14.17
C LEU A 61 -11.58 8.31 -15.68
N ALA A 62 -10.52 8.39 -16.48
CA ALA A 62 -10.64 8.50 -17.94
C ALA A 62 -11.27 7.25 -18.57
N ARG A 63 -10.96 6.05 -18.07
CA ARG A 63 -11.61 4.81 -18.52
C ARG A 63 -13.08 4.75 -18.13
N LEU A 64 -13.41 5.16 -16.92
CA LEU A 64 -14.80 5.24 -16.45
C LEU A 64 -15.60 6.22 -17.32
N ASP A 65 -15.03 7.37 -17.68
CA ASP A 65 -15.68 8.33 -18.58
C ASP A 65 -15.99 7.73 -19.96
N GLN A 66 -15.04 6.97 -20.52
CA GLN A 66 -15.26 6.27 -21.79
C GLN A 66 -16.36 5.19 -21.70
N LEU A 67 -16.44 4.48 -20.56
CA LEU A 67 -17.48 3.47 -20.34
C LEU A 67 -18.86 4.09 -20.09
N ILE A 68 -18.93 5.23 -19.41
CA ILE A 68 -20.19 5.91 -19.09
C ILE A 68 -20.95 6.29 -20.37
N GLN A 69 -20.27 6.80 -21.39
CA GLN A 69 -20.90 7.33 -22.61
C GLN A 69 -21.87 6.34 -23.31
N PRO A 70 -21.48 5.10 -23.67
CA PRO A 70 -22.38 4.16 -24.30
C PRO A 70 -23.53 3.68 -23.39
N PHE A 71 -23.28 3.51 -22.09
CA PHE A 71 -24.32 3.08 -21.15
C PHE A 71 -25.32 4.19 -20.84
N PHE A 72 -24.89 5.45 -20.84
CA PHE A 72 -25.76 6.60 -20.72
C PHE A 72 -26.79 6.64 -21.85
N LEU A 73 -26.36 6.50 -23.11
CA LEU A 73 -27.25 6.51 -24.26
C LEU A 73 -28.29 5.38 -24.19
N LYS A 74 -27.87 4.17 -23.81
CA LYS A 74 -28.78 3.02 -23.64
C LYS A 74 -29.76 3.22 -22.49
N ALA A 75 -29.28 3.71 -21.34
CA ALA A 75 -30.12 3.99 -20.18
C ALA A 75 -31.22 5.01 -20.52
N MET A 76 -30.87 6.06 -21.27
CA MET A 76 -31.83 7.07 -21.74
C MET A 76 -32.88 6.51 -22.71
N GLN A 77 -32.61 5.38 -23.36
CA GLN A 77 -33.56 4.66 -24.23
C GLN A 77 -34.46 3.68 -23.44
N GLY A 78 -34.33 3.63 -22.11
CA GLY A 78 -35.14 2.76 -21.24
C GLY A 78 -34.51 1.41 -20.93
N ASP A 79 -33.24 1.18 -21.30
CA ASP A 79 -32.51 -0.03 -20.90
C ASP A 79 -32.16 0.04 -19.40
N SER A 80 -32.91 -0.70 -18.59
CA SER A 80 -32.75 -0.75 -17.13
C SER A 80 -31.44 -1.41 -16.69
N VAL A 81 -30.87 -2.32 -17.50
CA VAL A 81 -29.57 -2.93 -17.21
C VAL A 81 -28.47 -1.90 -17.41
N ALA A 82 -28.53 -1.13 -18.51
CA ALA A 82 -27.60 -0.04 -18.75
C ALA A 82 -27.69 1.05 -17.68
N ALA A 83 -28.90 1.37 -17.20
CA ALA A 83 -29.10 2.32 -16.10
C ALA A 83 -28.43 1.86 -14.80
N ASN A 84 -28.56 0.58 -14.44
CA ASN A 84 -27.89 0.02 -13.26
C ASN A 84 -26.35 0.04 -13.39
N ILE A 85 -25.83 -0.31 -14.57
CA ILE A 85 -24.38 -0.21 -14.84
C ILE A 85 -23.90 1.24 -14.70
N LEU A 86 -24.64 2.19 -15.27
CA LEU A 86 -24.32 3.62 -15.18
C LEU A 86 -24.27 4.12 -13.73
N ILE A 87 -25.21 3.70 -12.89
CA ILE A 87 -25.23 4.04 -11.45
C ILE A 87 -23.95 3.53 -10.78
N ARG A 88 -23.57 2.27 -10.99
CA ARG A 88 -22.36 1.69 -10.39
C ARG A 88 -21.07 2.36 -10.87
N LEU A 89 -20.99 2.70 -12.15
CA LEU A 89 -19.85 3.46 -12.69
C LEU A 89 -19.77 4.85 -12.05
N SER A 90 -20.91 5.49 -11.81
CA SER A 90 -21.00 6.80 -11.19
C SER A 90 -20.63 6.77 -9.71
N GLU A 91 -21.09 5.75 -8.96
CA GLU A 91 -20.69 5.49 -7.58
C GLU A 91 -19.18 5.34 -7.47
N ARG A 92 -18.59 4.48 -8.31
CA ARG A 92 -17.15 4.25 -8.32
C ARG A 92 -16.35 5.53 -8.64
N ARG A 93 -16.86 6.34 -9.56
CA ARG A 93 -16.26 7.65 -9.88
C ARG A 93 -16.31 8.60 -8.68
N SER A 94 -17.45 8.67 -7.99
CA SER A 94 -17.62 9.49 -6.79
C SER A 94 -16.70 9.05 -5.65
N GLU A 95 -16.49 7.75 -5.47
CA GLU A 95 -15.51 7.22 -4.52
C GLU A 95 -14.08 7.66 -4.83
N LEU A 96 -13.65 7.52 -6.10
CA LEU A 96 -12.30 7.90 -6.53
C LEU A 96 -12.02 9.40 -6.40
N LEU A 97 -13.08 10.22 -6.51
CA LEU A 97 -13.02 11.67 -6.33
C LEU A 97 -13.22 12.12 -4.87
N GLY A 98 -13.59 11.21 -3.97
CA GLY A 98 -13.89 11.53 -2.57
C GLY A 98 -15.20 12.31 -2.37
N LEU A 99 -16.12 12.30 -3.34
CA LEU A 99 -17.40 13.03 -3.24
C LEU A 99 -18.32 12.48 -2.13
N ASN A 100 -18.12 11.22 -1.76
CA ASN A 100 -18.88 10.53 -0.71
C ASN A 100 -18.14 10.50 0.64
N SER A 101 -16.96 11.13 0.74
CA SER A 101 -16.21 11.15 1.99
C SER A 101 -16.86 12.11 3.00
N PRO A 102 -16.98 11.73 4.29
CA PRO A 102 -17.50 12.62 5.32
C PRO A 102 -16.62 13.88 5.41
N LEU A 103 -17.25 15.05 5.33
CA LEU A 103 -16.60 16.37 5.34
C LEU A 103 -15.90 16.70 6.66
N ARG A 104 -16.27 16.02 7.76
CA ARG A 104 -15.61 16.11 9.06
C ARG A 104 -15.37 14.71 9.61
N ILE A 105 -14.10 14.43 9.87
CA ILE A 105 -13.68 13.37 10.76
C ILE A 105 -13.29 14.09 12.05
N ASP A 106 -14.15 14.07 13.06
CA ASP A 106 -13.73 14.41 14.42
C ASP A 106 -12.83 13.27 14.90
N ALA A 107 -11.57 13.31 14.48
CA ALA A 107 -10.56 12.40 14.98
C ALA A 107 -10.29 12.80 16.43
N THR A 108 -10.88 12.08 17.37
CA THR A 108 -10.35 12.02 18.73
C THR A 108 -8.96 11.41 18.62
N LEU A 109 -7.94 12.27 18.54
CA LEU A 109 -6.57 11.89 18.83
C LEU A 109 -6.61 11.27 20.23
N VAL A 110 -6.47 9.95 20.30
CA VAL A 110 -6.06 9.31 21.54
C VAL A 110 -4.64 9.79 21.75
N GLU A 111 -4.48 10.81 22.60
CA GLU A 111 -3.18 11.16 23.12
C GLU A 111 -2.61 9.90 23.76
N THR A 112 -1.62 9.30 23.11
CA THR A 112 -0.77 8.31 23.75
C THR A 112 -0.04 9.06 24.84
N TYR A 113 -0.46 8.86 26.08
CA TYR A 113 0.34 9.28 27.22
C TYR A 113 1.69 8.57 27.10
N ASP A 114 2.78 9.34 27.16
CA ASP A 114 4.15 8.86 27.38
C ASP A 114 4.24 8.26 28.80
N ASP A 115 3.46 7.22 29.07
CA ASP A 115 3.76 6.35 30.20
C ASP A 115 5.10 5.68 29.90
N PRO A 116 6.06 5.70 30.83
CA PRO A 116 7.34 5.05 30.64
C PRO A 116 7.09 3.60 30.23
N SER A 117 7.74 3.19 29.13
CA SER A 117 7.62 1.83 28.63
C SER A 117 8.02 0.87 29.75
N SER A 118 7.44 -0.33 29.79
CA SER A 118 7.91 -1.38 30.70
C SER A 118 9.42 -1.63 30.56
N VAL A 119 10.00 -1.29 29.40
CA VAL A 119 11.46 -1.28 29.18
C VAL A 119 12.17 -0.20 30.00
N ASP A 120 11.66 1.04 30.00
CA ASP A 120 12.22 2.16 30.77
C ASP A 120 12.14 1.89 32.28
N GLU A 121 11.03 1.28 32.74
CA GLU A 121 10.86 0.86 34.13
C GLU A 121 11.87 -0.24 34.52
N MET A 122 12.08 -1.22 33.64
CA MET A 122 13.07 -2.28 33.85
C MET A 122 14.50 -1.74 33.88
N GLU A 123 14.85 -0.83 32.97
CA GLU A 123 16.17 -0.18 32.98
C GLU A 123 16.39 0.62 34.26
N ALA A 124 15.39 1.39 34.71
CA ALA A 124 15.47 2.14 35.95
C ALA A 124 15.57 1.23 37.20
N ALA A 125 14.95 0.05 37.18
CA ALA A 125 15.07 -0.94 38.25
C ALA A 125 16.46 -1.59 38.28
N ILE A 126 17.01 -1.93 37.11
CA ILE A 126 18.36 -2.49 36.98
C ILE A 126 19.41 -1.45 37.39
N ALA A 127 19.28 -0.20 36.96
CA ALA A 127 20.19 0.88 37.33
C ALA A 127 20.24 1.09 38.85
N ARG A 128 19.09 1.02 39.53
CA ARG A 128 19.00 1.07 41.00
C ARG A 128 19.70 -0.10 41.69
N LEU A 129 19.58 -1.32 41.15
CA LEU A 129 20.24 -2.51 41.71
C LEU A 129 21.76 -2.48 41.55
N VAL A 130 22.27 -1.87 40.47
CA VAL A 130 23.70 -1.82 40.16
C VAL A 130 24.39 -0.59 40.80
N GLY A 131 23.65 0.25 41.54
CA GLY A 131 24.19 1.41 42.25
C GLY A 131 24.73 2.51 41.33
N LYS A 132 24.31 2.53 40.06
CA LYS A 132 24.72 3.55 39.10
C LYS A 132 23.74 4.73 39.23
N PRO A 133 24.19 5.98 39.47
CA PRO A 133 23.27 7.10 39.51
C PRO A 133 22.63 7.25 38.14
N ALA A 134 21.29 7.31 38.12
CA ALA A 134 20.52 7.60 36.92
C ALA A 134 21.04 8.91 36.33
N GLN A 135 21.57 8.86 35.11
CA GLN A 135 21.92 10.09 34.39
C GLN A 135 20.61 10.77 34.01
N PRO A 136 20.39 12.03 34.43
CA PRO A 136 19.31 12.83 33.87
C PRO A 136 19.68 13.22 32.43
N ASN A 137 18.67 13.28 31.58
CA ASN A 137 18.74 13.76 30.19
C ASN A 137 19.31 15.18 30.08
#